data_AF-A0A538C022-F1
#
_entry.id   AF-A0A538C022-F1
#
_cell.length_a   1.000
_cell.length_b   1.000
_cell.length_c   1.000
_cell.angle_alpha   90.00
_cell.angle_beta   90.00
_cell.angle_gamma   90.00
#
_symmetry.space_group_name_H-M   'P 1'
#
loop_
_entity.id
_entity.type
_entity.pdbx_description
1 polymer ?
#
loop_
_entity_poly.entity_id
_entity_poly.type
_entity_poly.pdbx_seq_one_letter_code
_entity_poly.pdbx_strand_id
1 'polypeptide(L)'
;MSAGSSTVGGSAEMGKGIFGYRKSDVQQLLADRDTMLRTAEKRIRASETRIAELEKMVAEANERKVRMEEQVRRLRQELDAVAERRDHGERVADEVRAEAERVADEADRMTSWKRSLQDIAAAMVPTVERFRAAASELPSRMEQSFSPLSDRIASLASLIEEFGRVSGQSQNRSD
;
A
#
# COMPACT_ATOMS: atom_id res chain seq x y z
N MET A 1 62.16 -11.70 -1.28
CA MET A 1 62.87 -10.43 -1.55
C MET A 1 63.99 -10.29 -0.52
N SER A 2 65.14 -9.80 -0.98
CA SER A 2 66.48 -10.03 -0.44
C SER A 2 66.68 -9.81 1.05
N ALA A 3 67.23 -10.84 1.71
CA ALA A 3 67.96 -10.71 2.97
C ALA A 3 69.28 -9.98 2.71
N GLY A 4 69.40 -8.75 3.24
CA GLY A 4 70.62 -7.95 3.22
C GLY A 4 71.29 -7.95 4.58
N SER A 5 71.80 -9.11 4.99
CA SER A 5 72.75 -9.23 6.10
C SER A 5 74.09 -8.66 5.63
N SER A 6 74.32 -7.36 5.87
CA SER A 6 75.61 -6.74 5.64
C SER A 6 76.29 -6.45 6.98
N THR A 7 77.20 -7.36 7.31
CA THR A 7 78.53 -7.06 7.89
C THR A 7 78.54 -6.19 9.15
N VAL A 8 78.10 -6.77 10.26
CA VAL A 8 78.65 -6.41 11.58
C VAL A 8 79.81 -7.35 11.85
N GLY A 9 81.01 -6.82 12.06
CA GLY A 9 82.12 -7.57 12.66
C GLY A 9 83.25 -7.99 11.72
N GLY A 10 83.73 -7.11 10.85
CA GLY A 10 85.15 -7.17 10.51
C GLY A 10 85.93 -6.68 11.73
N SER A 11 86.41 -7.57 12.60
CA SER A 11 87.35 -7.21 13.66
C SER A 11 88.59 -6.61 13.00
N ALA A 12 88.68 -5.28 13.01
CA ALA A 12 89.94 -4.60 12.77
C ALA A 12 90.90 -5.11 13.84
N GLU A 13 91.83 -5.99 13.46
CA GLU A 13 92.87 -6.50 14.34
C GLU A 13 93.64 -5.29 14.88
N MET A 14 93.33 -4.88 16.11
CA MET A 14 94.01 -3.77 16.75
C MET A 14 95.48 -4.16 16.89
N GLY A 15 96.38 -3.35 16.35
CA GLY A 15 97.81 -3.59 16.41
C GLY A 15 98.26 -3.66 17.86
N LYS A 16 98.68 -4.85 18.29
CA LYS A 16 99.32 -5.02 19.61
C LYS A 16 100.73 -4.43 19.55
N GLY A 17 101.00 -3.44 20.38
CA GLY A 17 102.34 -2.95 20.69
C GLY A 17 102.99 -3.78 21.80
N ILE A 18 104.22 -3.38 22.16
CA ILE A 18 105.05 -4.04 23.19
C ILE A 18 104.40 -4.00 24.59
N PHE A 19 103.40 -3.13 24.78
CA PHE A 19 102.60 -2.99 26.01
C PHE A 19 101.10 -2.75 25.69
N GLY A 20 100.42 -3.72 25.08
CA GLY A 20 98.97 -3.65 24.83
C GLY A 20 98.59 -3.04 23.48
N TYR A 21 97.44 -2.38 23.36
CA TYR A 21 96.98 -1.79 22.09
C TYR A 21 97.72 -0.49 21.75
N ARG A 22 98.01 -0.27 20.46
CA ARG A 22 98.58 0.99 20.00
C ARG A 22 97.61 2.16 20.24
N LYS A 23 98.16 3.27 20.72
CA LYS A 23 97.39 4.51 20.99
C LYS A 23 96.60 4.99 19.77
N SER A 24 97.18 4.88 18.57
CA SER A 24 96.54 5.23 17.29
C SER A 24 95.25 4.44 17.06
N ASP A 25 95.30 3.13 17.29
CA ASP A 25 94.23 2.19 16.94
C ASP A 25 93.06 2.37 17.93
N VAL A 26 93.37 2.63 19.19
CA VAL A 26 92.37 3.00 20.22
C VAL A 26 91.71 4.34 19.87
N GLN A 27 92.49 5.35 19.46
CA GLN A 27 91.94 6.65 19.05
C GLN A 27 91.04 6.54 17.81
N GLN A 28 91.42 5.72 16.83
CA GLN A 28 90.61 5.46 15.65
C GLN A 28 89.28 4.77 16.01
N LEU A 29 89.33 3.74 16.86
CA LEU A 29 88.11 3.05 17.29
C LEU A 29 87.16 3.98 18.06
N LEU A 30 87.69 4.85 18.90
CA LEU A 30 86.89 5.89 19.57
C LEU A 30 86.23 6.84 18.57
N ALA A 31 86.96 7.29 17.54
CA ALA A 31 86.42 8.16 16.49
C ALA A 31 85.34 7.47 15.65
N ASP A 32 85.54 6.20 15.31
CA ASP A 32 84.57 5.38 14.57
C ASP A 32 83.31 5.16 15.41
N ARG A 33 83.47 4.81 16.70
CA ARG A 33 82.36 4.69 17.65
C ARG A 33 81.57 5.98 17.76
N ASP A 34 82.23 7.12 17.91
CA ASP A 34 81.56 8.42 18.01
C ASP A 34 80.78 8.76 16.73
N THR A 35 81.29 8.36 15.57
CA THR A 35 80.60 8.50 14.27
C THR A 35 79.39 7.58 14.17
N MET A 36 79.52 6.32 14.61
CA MET A 36 78.41 5.36 14.66
C MET A 36 77.31 5.80 15.62
N LEU A 37 77.66 6.30 16.81
CA LEU A 37 76.68 6.81 17.79
C LEU A 37 75.88 7.98 17.22
N ARG A 38 76.54 8.97 16.61
CA ARG A 38 75.82 10.08 15.94
C ARG A 38 74.92 9.60 14.81
N THR A 39 75.33 8.57 14.07
CA THR A 39 74.54 8.01 12.97
C THR A 39 73.33 7.24 13.51
N ALA A 40 73.52 6.45 14.57
CA ALA A 40 72.46 5.75 15.26
C ALA A 40 71.44 6.74 15.86
N GLU A 41 71.89 7.79 16.53
CA GLU A 41 71.04 8.86 17.06
C GLU A 41 70.20 9.53 15.98
N LYS A 42 70.80 9.86 14.82
CA LYS A 42 70.06 10.41 13.68
C LYS A 42 68.98 9.46 13.17
N ARG A 43 69.29 8.16 13.07
CA ARG A 43 68.33 7.13 12.63
C ARG A 43 67.20 6.94 13.64
N ILE A 44 67.52 6.96 14.94
CA ILE A 44 66.52 6.87 16.01
C ILE A 44 65.57 8.05 15.92
N ARG A 45 66.06 9.29 15.86
CA ARG A 45 65.21 10.49 15.73
C ARG A 45 64.31 10.46 14.50
N ALA A 46 64.86 10.05 13.35
CA ALA A 46 64.07 9.90 12.12
C ALA A 46 62.97 8.83 12.27
N SER A 47 63.27 7.74 12.97
CA SER A 47 62.29 6.67 13.23
C SER A 47 61.22 7.12 14.21
N GLU A 48 61.59 7.85 15.27
CA GLU A 48 60.65 8.43 16.25
C GLU A 48 59.68 9.40 15.59
N THR A 49 60.17 10.26 14.68
CA THR A 49 59.31 11.17 13.92
C THR A 49 58.32 10.39 13.05
N ARG A 50 58.78 9.33 12.37
CA ARG A 50 57.92 8.49 11.55
C ARG A 50 56.90 7.70 12.37
N ILE A 51 57.27 7.24 13.56
CA ILE A 51 56.34 6.58 14.49
C ILE A 51 55.25 7.55 14.90
N ALA A 52 55.60 8.78 15.31
CA ALA A 52 54.63 9.79 15.69
C ALA A 52 53.65 10.14 14.54
N GLU A 53 54.15 10.21 13.30
CA GLU A 53 53.30 10.41 12.12
C GLU A 53 52.33 9.24 11.89
N LEU A 54 52.82 8.00 12.00
CA LEU A 54 51.99 6.80 11.84
C LEU A 54 50.92 6.68 12.93
N GLU A 55 51.28 6.97 14.18
CA GLU A 55 50.34 7.00 15.30
C GLU A 55 49.22 8.00 15.05
N LYS A 56 49.57 9.20 14.57
CA LYS A 56 48.58 10.21 14.17
C LYS A 56 47.68 9.71 13.04
N MET A 57 48.25 9.13 11.99
CA MET A 57 47.46 8.59 10.87
C MET A 57 46.50 7.48 11.31
N VAL A 58 46.94 6.59 12.21
CA VAL A 58 46.11 5.51 12.76
C VAL A 58 44.99 6.08 13.60
N ALA A 59 45.27 7.08 14.45
CA ALA A 59 44.23 7.76 15.23
C ALA A 59 43.16 8.37 14.32
N GLU A 60 43.56 9.14 13.31
CA GLU A 60 42.64 9.75 12.35
C GLU A 60 41.86 8.70 11.53
N ALA A 61 42.49 7.59 11.15
CA ALA A 61 41.84 6.50 10.45
C ALA A 61 40.79 5.80 11.31
N ASN A 62 41.09 5.57 12.59
CA ASN A 62 40.15 4.99 13.55
C ASN A 62 38.95 5.90 13.78
N GLU A 63 39.15 7.22 13.91
CA GLU A 63 38.04 8.17 14.00
C GLU A 63 37.16 8.15 12.76
N ARG A 64 37.76 8.14 11.55
CA ARG A 64 37.01 8.01 10.29
C ARG A 64 36.21 6.71 10.25
N LYS A 65 36.81 5.60 10.67
CA LYS A 65 36.15 4.29 10.74
C LYS A 65 34.94 4.33 11.65
N VAL A 66 35.08 4.85 12.88
CA VAL A 66 33.97 4.98 13.84
C VAL A 66 32.82 5.82 13.26
N ARG A 67 33.14 6.96 12.62
CA ARG A 67 32.12 7.80 11.96
C ARG A 67 31.40 7.04 10.83
N MET A 68 32.12 6.27 10.04
CA MET A 68 31.56 5.49 8.94
C MET A 68 30.71 4.33 9.46
N GLU A 69 31.15 3.61 10.48
CA GLU A 69 30.39 2.53 11.12
C GLU A 69 29.05 3.06 11.67
N GLU A 70 29.07 4.25 12.25
CA GLU A 70 27.86 4.93 12.74
C GLU A 70 26.92 5.37 11.60
N GLN A 71 27.46 5.79 10.45
CA GLN A 71 26.65 6.06 9.25
C GLN A 71 26.02 4.77 8.70
N VAL A 72 26.79 3.69 8.59
CA VAL A 72 26.29 2.38 8.15
C VAL A 72 25.21 1.87 9.10
N ARG A 73 25.40 2.03 10.41
CA ARG A 73 24.40 1.65 11.42
C ARG A 73 23.10 2.42 11.23
N ARG A 74 23.16 3.74 11.04
CA ARG A 74 21.97 4.58 10.77
C ARG A 74 21.26 4.18 9.48
N LEU A 75 22.01 3.99 8.39
CA LEU A 75 21.42 3.58 7.11
C LEU A 75 20.74 2.21 7.19
N ARG A 76 21.30 1.26 7.96
CA ARG A 76 20.65 -0.03 8.21
C ARG A 76 19.32 0.15 8.95
N GLN A 77 19.30 0.96 10.01
CA GLN A 77 18.07 1.26 10.74
C GLN A 77 17.00 1.94 9.88
N GLU A 78 17.41 2.86 9.00
CA GLU A 78 16.50 3.49 8.05
C GLU A 78 15.94 2.49 7.04
N LEU A 79 16.78 1.58 6.54
CA LEU A 79 16.37 0.52 5.61
C LEU A 79 15.40 -0.46 6.25
N ASP A 80 15.64 -0.87 7.49
CA ASP A 80 14.73 -1.72 8.27
C ASP A 80 13.38 -1.02 8.46
N ALA A 81 13.38 0.27 8.83
CA ALA A 81 12.14 1.04 9.00
C ALA A 81 11.37 1.23 7.66
N VAL A 82 12.08 1.34 6.53
CA VAL A 82 11.44 1.38 5.20
C VAL A 82 10.83 0.03 4.85
N ALA A 83 11.52 -1.07 5.14
CA ALA A 83 11.02 -2.42 4.91
C ALA A 83 9.74 -2.67 5.72
N GLU A 84 9.73 -2.31 7.02
CA GLU A 84 8.53 -2.42 7.86
C GLU A 84 7.35 -1.61 7.32
N ARG A 85 7.60 -0.37 6.87
CA ARG A 85 6.54 0.47 6.25
C ARG A 85 6.02 -0.14 4.96
N ARG A 86 6.89 -0.74 4.15
CA ARG A 86 6.50 -1.42 2.91
C ARG A 86 5.62 -2.63 3.22
N ASP A 87 6.04 -3.49 4.14
CA ASP A 87 5.30 -4.68 4.53
C ASP A 87 3.93 -4.31 5.11
N HIS A 88 3.86 -3.24 5.90
CA HIS A 88 2.59 -2.71 6.38
C HIS A 88 1.70 -2.20 5.24
N GLY A 89 2.26 -1.44 4.30
CA GLY A 89 1.53 -0.95 3.14
C GLY A 89 1.00 -2.07 2.24
N GLU A 90 1.76 -3.16 2.08
CA GLU A 90 1.35 -4.34 1.31
C GLU A 90 0.16 -5.04 1.97
N ARG A 91 0.18 -5.22 3.30
CA ARG A 91 -0.97 -5.77 4.04
C ARG A 91 -2.22 -4.91 3.91
N VAL A 92 -2.08 -3.59 4.04
CA VAL A 92 -3.21 -2.66 3.87
C VAL A 92 -3.75 -2.72 2.43
N ALA A 93 -2.86 -2.82 1.43
CA ALA A 93 -3.28 -2.95 0.04
C ALA A 93 -4.05 -4.25 -0.22
N ASP A 94 -3.64 -5.35 0.39
CA ASP A 94 -4.35 -6.63 0.29
C ASP A 94 -5.71 -6.60 1.01
N GLU A 95 -5.80 -5.96 2.18
CA GLU A 95 -7.07 -5.73 2.89
C GLU A 95 -8.04 -4.88 2.05
N VAL A 96 -7.56 -3.78 1.48
CA VAL A 96 -8.36 -2.92 0.60
C VAL A 96 -8.82 -3.66 -0.65
N ARG A 97 -7.95 -4.50 -1.25
CA ARG A 97 -8.32 -5.33 -2.40
C ARG A 97 -9.43 -6.32 -2.04
N ALA A 98 -9.29 -7.02 -0.92
CA ALA A 98 -10.30 -7.96 -0.46
C ALA A 98 -11.63 -7.28 -0.15
N GLU A 99 -11.61 -6.07 0.43
CA GLU A 99 -12.83 -5.31 0.70
C GLU A 99 -13.47 -4.78 -0.60
N ALA A 100 -12.65 -4.33 -1.56
CA ALA A 100 -13.15 -3.91 -2.87
C ALA A 100 -13.85 -5.05 -3.62
N GLU A 101 -13.32 -6.28 -3.54
CA GLU A 101 -13.97 -7.48 -4.09
C GLU A 101 -15.33 -7.74 -3.42
N ARG A 102 -15.42 -7.66 -2.09
CA ARG A 102 -16.70 -7.82 -1.37
C ARG A 102 -17.74 -6.77 -1.78
N VAL A 103 -17.32 -5.52 -1.91
CA VAL A 103 -18.20 -4.43 -2.32
C VAL A 103 -18.69 -4.63 -3.76
N ALA A 104 -17.82 -5.12 -4.66
CA ALA A 104 -18.21 -5.47 -6.01
C ALA A 104 -19.26 -6.59 -6.05
N ASP A 105 -19.05 -7.67 -5.28
CA ASP A 105 -19.99 -8.78 -5.16
C ASP A 105 -21.35 -8.32 -4.59
N GLU A 106 -21.35 -7.37 -3.66
CA GLU A 106 -22.58 -6.79 -3.13
C GLU A 106 -23.29 -5.89 -4.15
N ALA A 107 -22.55 -5.10 -4.91
CA ALA A 107 -23.10 -4.28 -5.99
C ALA A 107 -23.76 -5.14 -7.09
N ASP A 108 -23.16 -6.28 -7.44
CA ASP A 108 -23.72 -7.25 -8.39
C ASP A 108 -25.00 -7.90 -7.86
N ARG A 109 -25.01 -8.27 -6.56
CA ARG A 109 -26.22 -8.76 -5.89
C ARG A 109 -27.33 -7.72 -5.89
N MET A 110 -27.02 -6.45 -5.62
CA MET A 110 -28.03 -5.40 -5.62
C MET A 110 -28.54 -5.10 -7.03
N THR A 111 -27.67 -5.17 -8.04
CA THR A 111 -28.05 -5.00 -9.45
C THR A 111 -28.96 -6.12 -9.94
N SER A 112 -28.66 -7.38 -9.58
CA SER A 112 -29.52 -8.52 -9.92
C SER A 112 -30.87 -8.45 -9.20
N TRP A 113 -30.90 -8.07 -7.93
CA TRP A 113 -32.14 -7.84 -7.18
C TRP A 113 -32.99 -6.73 -7.80
N LYS A 114 -32.38 -5.59 -8.16
CA LYS A 114 -33.06 -4.50 -8.85
C LYS A 114 -33.69 -4.97 -10.17
N ARG A 115 -32.95 -5.76 -10.96
CA ARG A 115 -33.47 -6.35 -12.21
C ARG A 115 -34.67 -7.25 -11.94
N SER A 116 -34.58 -8.13 -10.94
CA SER A 116 -35.70 -9.01 -10.55
C SER A 116 -36.95 -8.21 -10.14
N LEU A 117 -36.80 -7.11 -9.40
CA LEU A 117 -37.92 -6.24 -9.06
C LEU A 117 -38.52 -5.54 -10.29
N GLN A 118 -37.68 -5.10 -11.22
CA GLN A 118 -38.14 -4.51 -12.47
C GLN A 118 -38.93 -5.53 -13.31
N ASP A 119 -38.49 -6.78 -13.35
CA ASP A 119 -39.19 -7.86 -14.05
C ASP A 119 -40.56 -8.17 -13.40
N ILE A 120 -40.62 -8.24 -12.06
CA ILE A 120 -41.88 -8.41 -11.32
C ILE A 120 -42.84 -7.25 -11.59
N ALA A 121 -42.35 -6.01 -11.51
CA ALA A 121 -43.16 -4.84 -11.77
C ALA A 121 -43.70 -4.85 -13.21
N ALA A 122 -42.86 -5.16 -14.20
CA ALA A 122 -43.25 -5.28 -15.60
C ALA A 122 -44.32 -6.37 -15.83
N ALA A 123 -44.22 -7.51 -15.12
CA ALA A 123 -45.22 -8.57 -15.17
C ALA A 123 -46.56 -8.18 -14.51
N MET A 124 -46.53 -7.29 -13.52
CA MET A 124 -47.74 -6.81 -12.84
C MET A 124 -48.52 -5.78 -13.66
N VAL A 125 -47.85 -4.93 -14.44
CA VAL A 125 -48.48 -3.89 -15.30
C VAL A 125 -49.70 -4.41 -16.09
N PRO A 126 -49.61 -5.49 -16.90
CA PRO A 126 -50.76 -5.96 -17.66
C PRO A 126 -51.92 -6.46 -16.78
N THR A 127 -51.64 -6.94 -15.56
CA THR A 127 -52.69 -7.37 -14.62
C THR A 127 -53.46 -6.17 -14.07
N VAL A 128 -52.74 -5.10 -13.72
CA VAL A 128 -53.34 -3.83 -13.28
C VAL A 128 -54.17 -3.21 -14.40
N GLU A 129 -53.66 -3.19 -15.64
CA GLU A 129 -54.40 -2.67 -16.80
C GLU A 129 -55.67 -3.48 -17.10
N ARG A 130 -55.62 -4.83 -17.00
CA ARG A 130 -56.83 -5.66 -17.13
C ARG A 130 -57.85 -5.39 -16.04
N PHE A 131 -57.40 -5.27 -14.79
CA PHE A 131 -58.30 -4.94 -13.68
C PHE A 131 -58.95 -3.57 -13.89
N ARG A 132 -58.16 -2.58 -14.32
CA ARG A 132 -58.66 -1.24 -14.64
C ARG A 132 -59.69 -1.27 -15.76
N ALA A 133 -59.42 -1.99 -16.84
CA ALA A 133 -60.35 -2.17 -17.95
C ALA A 133 -61.66 -2.82 -17.46
N ALA A 134 -61.56 -3.92 -16.70
CA ALA A 134 -62.72 -4.59 -16.12
C ALA A 134 -63.54 -3.68 -15.19
N ALA A 135 -62.86 -2.89 -14.34
CA ALA A 135 -63.50 -1.93 -13.45
C ALA A 135 -64.22 -0.80 -14.23
N SER A 136 -63.63 -0.33 -15.34
CA SER A 136 -64.26 0.68 -16.19
C SER A 136 -65.47 0.17 -16.98
N GLU A 137 -65.52 -1.14 -17.25
CA GLU A 137 -66.66 -1.78 -17.92
C GLU A 137 -67.83 -2.12 -16.98
N LEU A 138 -67.60 -2.14 -15.65
CA LEU A 138 -68.64 -2.51 -14.67
C LEU A 138 -69.93 -1.67 -14.81
N PRO A 139 -69.88 -0.33 -14.92
CA PRO A 139 -71.08 0.48 -15.07
C PRO A 139 -71.86 0.13 -16.34
N SER A 140 -71.17 0.02 -17.49
CA SER A 140 -71.81 -0.33 -18.76
C SER A 140 -72.40 -1.74 -18.74
N ARG A 141 -71.76 -2.70 -18.06
CA ARG A 141 -72.31 -4.05 -17.87
C ARG A 141 -73.56 -4.03 -16.99
N MET A 142 -73.58 -3.20 -15.94
CA MET A 142 -74.77 -3.01 -15.11
C MET A 142 -75.90 -2.37 -15.92
N GLU A 143 -75.62 -1.32 -16.68
CA GLU A 143 -76.63 -0.69 -17.56
C GLU A 143 -77.20 -1.67 -18.59
N GLN A 144 -76.35 -2.49 -19.21
CA GLN A 144 -76.77 -3.53 -20.15
C GLN A 144 -77.59 -4.64 -19.47
N SER A 145 -77.26 -5.02 -18.24
CA SER A 145 -78.01 -6.05 -17.51
C SER A 145 -79.36 -5.55 -16.97
N PHE A 146 -79.47 -4.25 -16.67
CA PHE A 146 -80.71 -3.63 -16.20
C PHE A 146 -81.62 -3.14 -17.34
N SER A 147 -81.11 -2.93 -18.56
CA SER A 147 -81.91 -2.52 -19.72
C SER A 147 -83.16 -3.39 -19.97
N PRO A 148 -83.11 -4.74 -19.96
CA PRO A 148 -84.29 -5.58 -20.14
C PRO A 148 -85.34 -5.43 -19.03
N LEU A 149 -84.91 -5.10 -17.81
CA LEU A 149 -85.83 -4.82 -16.70
C LEU A 149 -86.50 -3.46 -16.91
N SER A 150 -85.71 -2.45 -17.28
CA SER A 150 -86.21 -1.11 -17.61
C SER A 150 -87.22 -1.15 -18.76
N ASP A 151 -86.94 -1.92 -19.82
CA ASP A 151 -87.85 -2.10 -20.95
C ASP A 151 -89.17 -2.77 -20.53
N ARG A 152 -89.11 -3.77 -19.63
CA ARG A 152 -90.31 -4.42 -19.07
C ARG A 152 -91.11 -3.48 -18.16
N ILE A 153 -90.43 -2.66 -17.35
CA ILE A 153 -91.09 -1.67 -16.49
C ILE A 153 -91.76 -0.60 -17.36
N ALA A 154 -91.09 -0.12 -18.42
CA ALA A 154 -91.65 0.82 -19.37
C ALA A 154 -92.85 0.23 -20.15
N SER A 155 -92.77 -1.04 -20.59
CA SER A 155 -93.89 -1.70 -21.25
C SER A 155 -95.10 -1.87 -20.32
N LEU A 156 -94.86 -2.22 -19.04
CA LEU A 156 -95.91 -2.31 -18.03
C LEU A 156 -96.54 -0.94 -17.74
N ALA A 157 -95.75 0.12 -17.65
CA ALA A 157 -96.25 1.48 -17.47
C ALA A 157 -97.09 1.94 -18.66
N SER A 158 -96.65 1.67 -19.89
CA SER A 158 -97.43 1.96 -21.10
C SER A 158 -98.76 1.18 -21.14
N LEU A 159 -98.75 -0.10 -20.74
CA LEU A 159 -99.97 -0.90 -20.63
C LEU A 159 -100.96 -0.34 -19.59
N ILE A 160 -100.46 0.18 -18.47
CA ILE A 160 -101.28 0.81 -17.43
C ILE A 160 -101.86 2.15 -17.94
N GLU A 161 -101.08 2.95 -18.66
CA GLU A 161 -101.53 4.23 -19.20
C GLU A 161 -102.54 4.04 -20.34
N GLU A 162 -102.35 3.02 -21.17
CA GLU A 162 -103.32 2.59 -22.19
C GLU A 162 -104.61 2.08 -21.55
N PHE A 163 -104.52 1.26 -20.49
CA PHE A 163 -105.67 0.83 -19.70
C PHE A 163 -106.39 2.02 -19.05
N GLY A 164 -105.65 3.01 -18.53
CA GLY A 164 -106.18 4.26 -17.97
C GLY A 164 -106.91 5.12 -19.02
N ARG A 165 -106.40 5.18 -20.24
CA ARG A 165 -107.01 5.90 -21.36
C ARG A 165 -108.30 5.20 -21.85
N VAL A 166 -108.30 3.86 -21.90
CA VAL A 166 -109.48 3.04 -22.26
C VAL A 166 -110.56 3.08 -21.16
N SER A 167 -110.16 3.08 -19.89
CA SER A 167 -111.10 3.21 -18.75
C SER A 167 -111.64 4.64 -18.59
N GLY A 168 -110.84 5.67 -18.84
CA GLY A 168 -111.31 7.07 -18.89
C GLY A 168 -112.24 7.38 -20.07
N GLN A 169 -112.07 6.73 -21.22
CA GLN A 169 -113.04 6.81 -22.34
C GLN A 169 -114.38 6.12 -22.02
N SER A 170 -114.39 5.18 -21.08
CA SER A 170 -115.63 4.51 -20.65
C SER A 170 -116.44 5.35 -19.65
N GLN A 171 -115.85 6.38 -19.04
CA GLN A 171 -116.52 7.23 -18.05
C GLN A 171 -117.07 8.55 -18.64
N ASN A 172 -116.69 8.93 -19.85
CA ASN A 172 -117.24 10.09 -20.57
C ASN A 172 -118.41 9.71 -21.53
N ARG A 173 -119.08 8.57 -21.26
CA ARG A 173 -120.16 8.01 -22.07
C ARG A 173 -121.42 7.62 -21.28
N SER A 174 -121.55 8.08 -20.04
CA SER A 174 -122.83 8.05 -19.33
C SER A 174 -122.99 9.36 -18.55
N ASP A 175 -123.98 10.12 -19.03
CA ASP A 175 -124.60 11.34 -18.53
C ASP A 175 -123.86 12.69 -18.67
#